data_AF-A0A3D1G4I6-F1
#
_entry.id   AF-A0A3D1G4I6-F1
#
_cell.length_a   1.000
_cell.length_b   1.000
_cell.length_c   1.000
_cell.angle_alpha   90.00
_cell.angle_beta   90.00
_cell.angle_gamma   90.00
#
_symmetry.space_group_name_H-M   'P 1'
#
loop_
_entity.id
_entity.type
_entity.pdbx_description
1 polymer ?
#
loop_
_entity_poly.entity_id
_entity_poly.type
_entity_poly.pdbx_seq_one_letter_code
_entity_poly.pdbx_strand_id
1 'polypeptide(L)'
;MSFDVGHTTFGFTMRVPDADVAAVDDLISSHAAWMQETHSLTGEEGKLHTLEYYVSKAAELNDIMDPSKGTTGNVVYTVSEVHVDDEHFEKHVELGQSWDRINEFFSLFEKYSPLITIAGRVTAKL
;
A
#
# COMPACT_ATOMS: atom_id res chain seq x y z
N MET A 1 8.34 -11.23 13.12
CA MET A 1 9.32 -10.23 13.63
C MET A 1 8.70 -8.88 13.36
N SER A 2 8.59 -8.01 14.36
CA SER A 2 7.91 -6.73 14.22
C SER A 2 8.91 -5.63 13.84
N PHE A 3 8.55 -4.73 12.93
CA PHE A 3 9.27 -3.46 12.69
C PHE A 3 9.25 -2.57 13.93
N ASP A 4 10.18 -1.63 14.09
CA ASP A 4 10.23 -0.67 15.22
C ASP A 4 10.15 0.82 14.79
N VAL A 5 10.14 1.73 15.77
CA VAL A 5 10.25 3.18 15.51
C VAL A 5 11.54 3.48 14.78
N GLY A 6 11.46 4.31 13.74
CA GLY A 6 12.58 4.71 12.89
C GLY A 6 12.71 3.92 11.58
N HIS A 7 12.04 2.78 11.43
CA HIS A 7 12.01 2.06 10.16
C HIS A 7 11.34 2.88 9.04
N THR A 8 11.78 2.65 7.81
CA THR A 8 11.33 3.39 6.65
C THR A 8 9.95 2.91 6.21
N THR A 9 9.05 3.83 5.86
CA THR A 9 7.68 3.48 5.48
C THR A 9 7.33 3.99 4.09
N PHE A 10 6.63 3.16 3.33
CA PHE A 10 5.90 3.58 2.14
C PHE A 10 4.43 3.25 2.33
N GLY A 11 3.55 4.12 1.86
CA GLY A 11 2.13 3.85 1.89
C GLY A 11 1.35 4.96 1.22
N PHE A 12 0.13 4.66 0.83
CA PHE A 12 -0.76 5.66 0.28
C PHE A 12 -2.21 5.33 0.61
N THR A 13 -3.02 6.38 0.64
CA THR A 13 -4.46 6.29 0.82
C THR A 13 -5.16 6.99 -0.34
N MET A 14 -6.12 6.31 -0.96
CA MET A 14 -6.94 6.84 -2.05
C MET A 14 -8.41 6.56 -1.84
N ARG A 15 -9.24 7.47 -2.36
CA ARG A 15 -10.69 7.31 -2.46
C ARG A 15 -11.04 6.92 -3.89
N VAL A 16 -11.77 5.82 -4.05
CA VAL A 16 -12.11 5.21 -5.34
C VAL A 16 -13.63 5.08 -5.44
N PRO A 17 -14.28 5.52 -6.54
CA PRO A 17 -15.71 5.29 -6.74
C PRO A 17 -16.05 3.80 -6.82
N ASP A 18 -17.23 3.40 -6.33
CA ASP A 18 -17.66 1.98 -6.35
C ASP A 18 -17.60 1.35 -7.74
N ALA A 19 -17.86 2.13 -8.79
CA ALA A 19 -17.80 1.67 -10.18
C ALA A 19 -16.40 1.21 -10.63
N ASP A 20 -15.35 1.73 -9.99
CA ASP A 20 -13.94 1.45 -10.33
C ASP A 20 -13.31 0.39 -9.41
N VAL A 21 -13.99 -0.01 -8.33
CA VAL A 21 -13.47 -0.92 -7.29
C VAL A 21 -12.95 -2.23 -7.87
N ALA A 22 -13.65 -2.84 -8.82
CA ALA A 22 -13.21 -4.11 -9.40
C ALA A 22 -11.85 -4.01 -10.11
N ALA A 23 -11.61 -2.91 -10.84
CA ALA A 23 -10.35 -2.68 -11.53
C ALA A 23 -9.22 -2.35 -10.54
N VAL A 24 -9.53 -1.57 -9.50
CA VAL A 24 -8.55 -1.26 -8.45
C VAL A 24 -8.20 -2.51 -7.63
N ASP A 25 -9.18 -3.33 -7.29
CA ASP A 25 -8.97 -4.60 -6.58
C ASP A 25 -8.07 -5.56 -7.34
N ASP A 26 -8.25 -5.68 -8.67
CA ASP A 26 -7.39 -6.49 -9.53
C ASP A 26 -5.93 -6.03 -9.46
N LEU A 27 -5.70 -4.73 -9.63
CA LEU A 27 -4.35 -4.17 -9.64
C LEU A 27 -3.66 -4.25 -8.27
N ILE A 28 -4.39 -3.98 -7.19
CA ILE A 28 -3.89 -4.12 -5.81
C ILE A 28 -3.60 -5.58 -5.48
N SER A 29 -4.44 -6.52 -5.92
CA SER A 29 -4.20 -7.95 -5.72
C SER A 29 -2.98 -8.43 -6.50
N SER A 30 -2.80 -7.93 -7.72
CA SER A 30 -1.61 -8.18 -8.53
C SER A 30 -0.34 -7.61 -7.89
N HIS A 31 -0.40 -6.41 -7.29
CA HIS A 31 0.70 -5.84 -6.52
C HIS A 31 1.04 -6.70 -5.30
N ALA A 32 0.03 -7.14 -4.55
CA ALA A 32 0.23 -8.01 -3.39
C ALA A 32 0.88 -9.36 -3.76
N ALA A 33 0.49 -9.96 -4.90
CA ALA A 33 1.12 -11.17 -5.42
C ALA A 33 2.60 -10.92 -5.77
N TRP A 34 2.89 -9.83 -6.48
CA TRP A 34 4.26 -9.43 -6.78
C TRP A 34 5.10 -9.19 -5.51
N MET A 35 4.55 -8.52 -4.50
CA MET A 35 5.21 -8.34 -3.20
C MET A 35 5.52 -9.69 -2.54
N GLN A 36 4.60 -10.65 -2.59
CA GLN A 36 4.82 -11.99 -2.01
C GLN A 36 5.90 -12.79 -2.74
N GLU A 37 6.02 -12.64 -4.05
CA GLU A 37 7.02 -13.31 -4.88
C GLU A 37 8.42 -12.71 -4.67
N THR A 38 8.51 -11.39 -4.53
CA THR A 38 9.77 -10.66 -4.53
C THR A 38 10.29 -10.26 -3.15
N HIS A 39 9.42 -10.21 -2.13
CA HIS A 39 9.76 -9.80 -0.78
C HIS A 39 9.56 -10.92 0.24
N SER A 40 10.27 -10.83 1.37
CA SER A 40 10.13 -11.73 2.51
C SER A 40 10.05 -10.95 3.81
N LEU A 41 9.14 -11.37 4.69
CA LEU A 41 8.97 -10.79 6.03
C LEU A 41 10.01 -11.27 7.06
N THR A 42 10.74 -12.34 6.73
CA THR A 42 11.71 -12.97 7.63
C THR A 42 13.14 -12.96 7.09
N GLY A 43 13.37 -12.35 5.93
CA GLY A 43 14.62 -12.45 5.19
C GLY A 43 14.77 -13.83 4.55
N GLU A 44 14.63 -13.92 3.24
CA GLU A 44 14.77 -15.15 2.44
C GLU A 44 15.79 -14.87 1.33
N GLU A 45 16.66 -15.84 1.04
CA GLU A 45 17.66 -15.68 -0.02
C GLU A 45 16.97 -15.41 -1.37
N GLY A 46 17.44 -14.37 -2.08
CA GLY A 46 16.87 -13.96 -3.37
C GLY A 46 15.63 -13.07 -3.28
N LYS A 47 15.13 -12.75 -2.09
CA LYS A 47 14.02 -11.81 -1.88
C LYS A 47 14.46 -10.56 -1.12
N LEU A 48 13.81 -9.44 -1.40
CA LEU A 48 14.02 -8.21 -0.65
C LEU A 48 13.38 -8.32 0.74
N HIS A 49 14.09 -7.90 1.79
CA HIS A 49 13.55 -7.94 3.14
C HIS A 49 12.66 -6.73 3.41
N THR A 50 11.35 -6.96 3.51
CA THR A 50 10.34 -6.00 3.98
C THR A 50 9.84 -6.46 5.34
N LEU A 51 9.52 -5.56 6.24
CA LEU A 51 9.14 -5.90 7.62
C LEU A 51 7.63 -6.03 7.82
N GLU A 52 6.85 -5.31 7.02
CA GLU A 52 5.39 -5.36 7.07
C GLU A 52 4.82 -4.97 5.71
N TYR A 53 3.75 -5.66 5.30
CA TYR A 53 2.94 -5.28 4.14
C TYR A 53 1.49 -5.65 4.40
N TYR A 54 0.61 -4.67 4.30
CA TYR A 54 -0.82 -4.94 4.28
C TYR A 54 -1.57 -3.89 3.47
N VAL A 55 -2.74 -4.31 2.98
CA VAL A 55 -3.70 -3.42 2.35
C VAL A 55 -4.99 -3.51 3.12
N SER A 56 -5.54 -2.36 3.50
CA SER A 56 -6.88 -2.25 4.06
C SER A 56 -7.78 -1.47 3.12
N LYS A 57 -9.06 -1.80 3.13
CA LYS A 57 -10.08 -1.03 2.42
C LYS A 57 -11.39 -1.03 3.19
N ALA A 58 -12.16 0.05 3.05
CA ALA A 58 -13.49 0.17 3.63
C ALA A 58 -14.37 1.07 2.78
N ALA A 59 -15.68 0.81 2.76
CA ALA A 59 -16.62 1.77 2.20
C ALA A 59 -16.56 3.07 3.02
N GLU A 60 -16.55 4.20 2.32
CA GLU A 60 -16.54 5.51 2.95
C GLU A 60 -17.95 5.82 3.49
N LEU A 61 -18.04 6.04 4.80
CA LEU A 61 -19.30 6.31 5.49
C LEU A 61 -19.73 7.77 5.32
N ASN A 62 -21.05 8.01 5.22
CA ASN A 62 -21.59 9.36 5.31
C ASN A 62 -21.40 9.98 6.70
N ASP A 63 -21.42 9.13 7.74
CA ASP A 63 -21.16 9.50 9.13
C ASP A 63 -20.31 8.41 9.79
N ILE A 64 -19.09 8.76 10.23
CA ILE A 64 -18.15 7.81 10.86
C ILE A 64 -18.61 7.35 12.26
N MET A 65 -19.54 8.07 12.89
CA MET A 65 -20.10 7.75 14.21
C MET A 65 -21.42 6.99 14.11
N ASP A 66 -22.06 6.97 12.94
CA ASP A 66 -23.33 6.27 12.68
C ASP A 66 -23.35 5.57 11.31
N PRO A 67 -22.87 4.30 11.24
CA PRO A 67 -22.87 3.52 10.00
C PRO A 67 -24.26 3.31 9.38
N SER A 68 -25.35 3.49 10.13
CA SER A 68 -26.71 3.34 9.59
C SER A 68 -27.07 4.43 8.57
N LYS A 69 -26.30 5.53 8.52
CA LYS A 69 -26.46 6.62 7.55
C LYS A 69 -25.94 6.28 6.15
N GLY A 70 -25.45 5.05 5.93
CA GLY A 70 -24.99 4.56 4.64
C GLY A 70 -23.63 5.10 4.23
N THR A 71 -23.29 4.91 2.96
CA THR A 71 -21.98 5.21 2.37
C THR A 71 -22.07 6.33 1.34
N THR A 72 -20.92 6.88 0.96
CA THR A 72 -20.80 7.96 -0.03
C THR A 72 -20.81 7.45 -1.48
N GLY A 73 -20.76 6.13 -1.69
CA GLY A 73 -20.53 5.50 -2.99
C GLY A 73 -19.04 5.42 -3.39
N ASN A 74 -18.14 5.60 -2.41
CA ASN A 74 -16.70 5.41 -2.57
C ASN A 74 -16.16 4.35 -1.60
N VAL A 75 -15.02 3.78 -1.96
CA VAL A 75 -14.18 2.92 -1.13
C VAL A 75 -12.84 3.63 -0.88
N VAL A 76 -12.41 3.65 0.37
CA VAL A 76 -11.08 4.11 0.76
C VAL A 76 -10.14 2.92 0.81
N TYR A 77 -9.03 3.00 0.09
CA TYR A 77 -7.93 2.03 0.12
C TYR A 77 -6.76 2.62 0.89
N THR A 78 -6.05 1.80 1.66
CA THR A 78 -4.77 2.15 2.28
C THR A 78 -3.79 1.00 2.07
N VAL A 79 -2.68 1.28 1.38
CA VAL A 79 -1.53 0.38 1.28
C VAL A 79 -0.50 0.84 2.30
N SER A 80 0.07 -0.11 3.05
CA SER A 80 1.04 0.18 4.10
C SER A 80 2.18 -0.82 4.03
N GLU A 81 3.39 -0.28 3.94
CA GLU A 81 4.64 -1.02 3.85
C GLU A 81 5.65 -0.46 4.84
N VAL A 82 6.39 -1.36 5.49
CA VAL A 82 7.50 -1.01 6.37
C VAL A 82 8.75 -1.74 5.90
N HIS A 83 9.80 -0.98 5.63
CA HIS A 83 11.10 -1.45 5.13
C HIS A 83 12.15 -1.33 6.22
N VAL A 84 13.23 -2.11 6.11
CA VAL A 84 14.31 -2.13 7.11
C VAL A 84 14.94 -0.75 7.29
N ASP A 85 15.23 -0.07 6.19
CA ASP A 85 15.83 1.27 6.15
C ASP A 85 15.62 1.89 4.76
N ASP A 86 16.24 3.05 4.51
CA ASP A 86 16.16 3.72 3.22
C ASP A 86 16.82 2.93 2.09
N GLU A 87 17.89 2.19 2.36
CA GLU A 87 18.57 1.37 1.34
C GLU A 87 17.66 0.24 0.85
N HIS A 88 16.95 -0.42 1.76
CA HIS A 88 15.96 -1.44 1.42
C HIS A 88 14.76 -0.84 0.68
N PHE A 89 14.31 0.34 1.08
CA PHE A 89 13.24 1.04 0.38
C PHE A 89 13.66 1.46 -1.04
N GLU A 90 14.88 1.96 -1.25
CA GLU A 90 15.41 2.30 -2.57
C GLU A 90 15.43 1.06 -3.48
N LYS A 91 15.89 -0.09 -2.96
CA LYS A 91 15.85 -1.37 -3.70
C LYS A 91 14.42 -1.79 -4.06
N HIS A 92 13.45 -1.55 -3.17
CA HIS A 92 12.04 -1.81 -3.47
C HIS A 92 11.55 -0.93 -4.63
N VAL A 93 11.88 0.37 -4.62
CA VAL A 93 11.53 1.29 -5.70
C VAL A 93 12.16 0.88 -7.02
N GLU A 94 13.45 0.52 -7.02
CA GLU A 94 14.17 0.04 -8.20
C GLU A 94 13.54 -1.25 -8.76
N LEU A 95 13.25 -2.22 -7.90
CA LEU A 95 12.61 -3.46 -8.29
C LEU A 95 11.20 -3.23 -8.82
N GLY A 96 10.44 -2.30 -8.21
CA GLY A 96 9.11 -1.91 -8.65
C GLY A 96 9.09 -1.36 -10.08
N GLN A 97 10.15 -0.67 -10.54
CA GLN A 97 10.25 -0.22 -11.94
C GLN A 97 10.29 -1.37 -12.95
N SER A 98 10.67 -2.57 -12.53
CA SER A 98 10.67 -3.77 -13.37
C SER A 98 9.34 -4.52 -13.38
N TRP A 99 8.41 -4.17 -12.47
CA TRP A 99 7.09 -4.79 -12.45
C TRP A 99 6.28 -4.39 -13.67
N ASP A 100 5.75 -5.39 -14.36
CA ASP A 100 5.10 -5.29 -15.67
C ASP A 100 3.85 -4.39 -15.65
N ARG A 101 3.21 -4.21 -14.48
CA ARG A 101 2.04 -3.34 -14.29
C ARG A 101 2.36 -2.01 -13.60
N ILE A 102 3.63 -1.64 -13.46
CA ILE A 102 4.05 -0.39 -12.78
C ILE A 102 3.37 0.86 -13.35
N ASN A 103 3.17 0.91 -14.67
CA ASN A 103 2.51 2.04 -15.32
C ASN A 103 1.02 2.14 -14.97
N GLU A 104 0.32 1.01 -14.84
CA GLU A 104 -1.07 0.98 -14.37
C GLU A 104 -1.16 1.45 -12.92
N PHE A 105 -0.19 1.05 -12.09
CA PHE A 105 -0.10 1.45 -10.70
C PHE A 105 0.08 2.97 -10.54
N PHE A 106 1.00 3.58 -11.30
CA PHE A 106 1.15 5.04 -11.32
C PHE A 106 -0.07 5.75 -11.92
N SER A 107 -0.79 5.12 -12.85
CA SER A 107 -2.04 5.68 -13.38
C SER A 107 -3.13 5.80 -12.30
N LEU A 108 -3.12 4.96 -11.25
CA LEU A 108 -3.97 5.16 -10.07
C LEU A 108 -3.68 6.48 -9.38
N PHE A 109 -2.41 6.89 -9.33
CA PHE A 109 -1.98 8.09 -8.61
C PHE A 109 -2.44 9.34 -9.36
N GLU A 110 -2.34 9.32 -10.69
CA GLU A 110 -2.88 10.37 -11.54
C GLU A 110 -4.41 10.46 -11.43
N LYS A 111 -5.10 9.31 -11.47
CA LYS A 111 -6.57 9.27 -11.51
C LYS A 111 -7.21 9.64 -10.16
N TYR A 112 -6.66 9.16 -9.05
CA TYR A 112 -7.29 9.29 -7.73
C TYR A 112 -6.55 10.23 -6.77
N SER A 113 -5.39 10.77 -7.15
CA SER A 113 -4.62 11.75 -6.36
C SER A 113 -4.44 11.34 -4.88
N PRO A 114 -3.82 10.17 -4.60
CA PRO A 114 -3.66 9.67 -3.24
C PRO A 114 -2.86 10.61 -2.35
N LEU A 115 -3.11 10.51 -1.05
CA LEU A 115 -2.18 10.99 -0.03
C LEU A 115 -1.08 9.93 0.14
N ILE A 116 0.17 10.32 -0.04
CA ILE A 116 1.31 9.40 -0.09
C ILE A 116 2.27 9.69 1.07
N THR A 117 2.70 8.63 1.75
CA THR A 117 3.88 8.62 2.60
C THR A 117 5.01 7.96 1.81
N ILE A 118 6.02 8.74 1.41
CA ILE A 118 7.19 8.25 0.67
C ILE A 118 8.45 8.50 1.49
N ALA A 119 9.30 7.48 1.62
CA ALA A 119 10.47 7.51 2.51
C ALA A 119 10.14 8.02 3.92
N GLY A 120 8.96 7.63 4.44
CA GLY A 120 8.49 8.04 5.76
C GLY A 120 9.18 7.27 6.89
N ARG A 121 8.73 7.49 8.13
CA ARG A 121 9.25 6.80 9.32
C ARG A 121 8.12 6.29 10.19
N VAL A 122 8.30 5.11 10.76
CA VAL A 122 7.50 4.67 11.90
C VAL A 122 7.81 5.61 13.06
N THR A 123 6.84 6.42 13.48
CA THR A 123 7.00 7.40 14.57
C THR A 123 6.46 6.91 15.90
N ALA A 124 5.54 5.94 15.88
CA ALA A 124 4.97 5.32 17.07
C ALA A 124 4.59 3.86 16.78
N LYS A 125 4.77 3.00 17.78
CA LYS A 125 4.38 1.59 17.79
C LYS A 125 4.09 1.16 19.23
N LEU A 126 3.12 0.26 19.41
CA LEU A 126 2.77 -0.35 20.70
C LEU A 126 3.58 -1.62 20.97
#